data_AF-A0A933UFS8-F1
#
_entry.id   AF-A0A933UFS8-F1
#
_cell.length_a   1.000
_cell.length_b   1.000
_cell.length_c   1.000
_cell.angle_alpha   90.00
_cell.angle_beta   90.00
_cell.angle_gamma   90.00
#
_symmetry.space_group_name_H-M   'P 1'
#
loop_
_entity.id
_entity.type
_entity.pdbx_description
1 polymer ?
#
loop_
_entity_poly.entity_id
_entity_poly.type
_entity_poly.pdbx_seq_one_letter_code
_entity_poly.pdbx_strand_id
1 'polypeptide(L)' 'MNTRTAKTAGYRALTVPYQVPKEQAMLDHVLEDMRRGNISHVLVKNRRGLAVWRRGHVAG' A
#
# COMPACT_ATOMS: atom_id res chain seq x y z
N MET A 1 -6.66 5.20 3.08
CA MET A 1 -6.99 5.93 1.83
C MET A 1 -7.92 5.08 0.95
N ASN A 2 -8.66 5.66 0.01
CA ASN A 2 -9.46 4.90 -0.98
C ASN A 2 -8.72 4.81 -2.33
N THR A 3 -9.13 3.87 -3.19
CA THR A 3 -8.46 3.57 -4.47
C THR A 3 -8.41 4.77 -5.44
N ARG A 4 -9.48 5.57 -5.48
CA ARG A 4 -9.58 6.70 -6.40
C ARG A 4 -8.57 7.79 -6.04
N THR A 5 -8.53 8.19 -4.77
CA THR A 5 -7.57 9.16 -4.25
C THR A 5 -6.13 8.69 -4.41
N ALA A 6 -5.86 7.39 -4.18
CA ALA A 6 -4.54 6.80 -4.38
C ALA A 6 -4.05 6.91 -5.82
N LYS A 7 -4.88 6.52 -6.79
CA LYS A 7 -4.52 6.66 -8.22
C LYS A 7 -4.26 8.10 -8.61
N THR A 8 -5.14 9.03 -8.22
CA THR A 8 -4.99 10.45 -8.57
C THR A 8 -3.71 11.05 -7.98
N ALA A 9 -3.30 10.61 -6.79
CA ALA A 9 -2.04 11.02 -6.15
C ALA A 9 -0.78 10.32 -6.71
N GLY A 10 -0.91 9.52 -7.77
CA GLY A 10 0.20 8.83 -8.42
C GLY A 10 0.68 7.56 -7.71
N TYR A 11 -0.11 7.04 -6.75
CA TYR A 11 0.19 5.75 -6.12
C TYR A 11 -0.26 4.60 -7.02
N ARG A 12 0.49 3.50 -6.96
CA ARG A 12 0.18 2.24 -7.63
C ARG A 12 0.19 1.10 -6.63
N ALA A 13 -0.68 0.11 -6.86
CA ALA A 13 -0.74 -1.09 -6.05
C ALA A 13 0.63 -1.80 -6.09
N LEU A 14 1.16 -2.09 -4.91
CA LEU A 14 2.38 -2.89 -4.75
C LEU A 14 2.01 -4.33 -4.40
N THR A 15 1.01 -4.50 -3.55
CA THR A 15 0.56 -5.81 -3.08
C THR A 15 -0.88 -6.09 -3.49
N VAL A 16 -1.25 -7.37 -3.47
CA VAL A 16 -2.65 -7.77 -3.43
C VAL A 16 -3.28 -7.38 -2.09
N PRO A 17 -4.62 -7.28 -2.00
CA PRO A 17 -5.29 -6.96 -0.74
C PRO A 17 -5.14 -8.11 0.26
N TYR A 18 -4.61 -7.79 1.44
CA TYR A 18 -4.52 -8.66 2.60
C TYR A 18 -5.86 -8.71 3.35
N GLN A 19 -6.27 -9.92 3.72
CA GLN A 19 -7.40 -10.22 4.58
C GLN A 19 -7.01 -10.03 6.04
N VAL A 20 -7.21 -8.83 6.54
CA VAL A 20 -7.05 -8.54 7.98
C VAL A 20 -8.31 -8.93 8.76
N PRO A 21 -8.18 -9.56 9.95
CA PRO A 21 -6.93 -9.69 10.73
C PRO A 21 -6.05 -10.92 10.40
N LYS A 22 -6.48 -11.86 9.56
CA LYS A 22 -5.76 -13.13 9.30
C LYS A 22 -4.35 -12.93 8.75
N GLU A 23 -4.15 -11.95 7.88
CA GLU A 23 -2.87 -11.65 7.21
C GLU A 23 -2.19 -10.39 7.79
N GLN A 24 -2.52 -10.01 9.04
CA GLN A 24 -1.98 -8.81 9.68
C GLN A 24 -0.45 -8.84 9.76
N ALA A 25 0.14 -9.97 10.18
CA ALA A 25 1.59 -10.09 10.27
C ALA A 25 2.28 -9.86 8.91
N MET A 26 1.72 -10.37 7.81
CA MET A 26 2.27 -10.15 6.47
C MET A 26 2.20 -8.69 6.06
N LEU A 27 1.10 -8.01 6.38
CA LEU A 27 0.95 -6.58 6.16
C LEU A 27 2.00 -5.79 6.95
N ASP A 28 2.20 -6.13 8.23
CA ASP A 28 3.15 -5.46 9.11
C ASP A 28 4.59 -5.60 8.60
N HIS A 29 5.00 -6.79 8.16
CA HIS A 29 6.31 -7.01 7.55
C HIS A 29 6.54 -6.12 6.32
N VAL A 30 5.55 -6.01 5.42
CA VAL A 30 5.67 -5.12 4.26
C VAL A 30 5.77 -3.65 4.68
N LEU A 31 5.00 -3.22 5.69
CA LEU A 31 5.08 -1.86 6.20
C LEU A 31 6.44 -1.57 6.84
N GLU A 32 7.02 -2.52 7.56
CA GLU A 32 8.38 -2.42 8.09
C GLU A 32 9.41 -2.28 6.98
N ASP A 33 9.31 -3.07 5.91
CA ASP A 33 10.21 -2.98 4.75
C ASP A 33 10.09 -1.64 4.04
N MET A 34 8.87 -1.12 3.85
CA MET A 34 8.66 0.20 3.27
C MET A 34 9.29 1.30 4.14
N ARG A 35 9.15 1.19 5.47
CA ARG A 35 9.75 2.13 6.41
C ARG A 35 11.28 2.07 6.38
N ARG A 36 11.86 0.87 6.34
CA ARG A 36 13.32 0.65 6.23
C ARG A 36 13.89 1.23 4.94
N GLY A 37 13.16 1.09 3.83
CA GLY A 37 13.56 1.63 2.53
C GLY A 37 13.21 3.11 2.31
N ASN A 38 12.64 3.80 3.29
CA ASN A 38 12.09 5.16 3.16
C ASN A 38 11.16 5.33 1.94
N ILE A 39 10.38 4.27 1.64
CA ILE A 39 9.51 4.22 0.47
C ILE A 39 8.18 4.88 0.83
N SER A 40 7.83 5.94 0.10
CA SER A 40 6.51 6.57 0.20
C SER A 40 5.41 5.58 -0.19
N HIS A 41 4.60 5.21 0.79
CA HIS A 41 3.52 4.24 0.64
C HIS A 41 2.24 4.69 1.36
N VAL A 42 1.11 4.12 0.95
CA VAL A 42 -0.19 4.33 1.58
C VAL A 42 -0.96 3.02 1.66
N LEU A 43 -1.78 2.90 2.70
CA LEU A 43 -2.75 1.81 2.82
C LEU A 43 -4.05 2.17 2.11
N VAL A 44 -4.43 1.32 1.16
CA VAL A 44 -5.69 1.44 0.42
C VAL A 44 -6.63 0.33 0.87
N LYS A 45 -7.78 0.73 1.42
CA LYS A 45 -8.84 -0.20 1.80
C LYS A 45 -9.80 -0.39 0.62
N ASN A 46 -10.09 -1.65 0.31
CA ASN A 46 -11.11 -2.03 -0.67
C ASN A 46 -12.00 -3.15 -0.12
N ARG A 47 -12.94 -3.65 -0.95
CA ARG A 47 -13.88 -4.73 -0.56
C ARG A 47 -13.20 -6.07 -0.26
N ARG A 48 -11.96 -6.28 -0.72
CA ARG A 48 -11.19 -7.52 -0.54
C ARG A 48 -10.23 -7.46 0.65
N GLY A 49 -9.92 -6.27 1.17
CA GLY A 49 -9.00 -6.09 2.28
C GLY A 49 -8.18 -4.80 2.21
N LEU A 50 -6.96 -4.85 2.74
CA LEU A 50 -5.98 -3.76 2.73
C LEU A 50 -4.85 -4.07 1.77
N ALA A 51 -4.54 -3.15 0.86
CA ALA A 51 -3.38 -3.27 -0.02
C ALA A 51 -2.39 -2.13 0.26
N VAL A 52 -1.10 -2.44 0.20
CA VAL A 52 -0.04 -1.42 0.22
C VAL A 52 0.15 -0.90 -1.19
N TRP A 53 0.13 0.42 -1.32
CA TRP A 53 0.38 1.12 -2.58
C TRP A 53 1.60 2.00 -2.41
N ARG A 54 2.50 2.00 -3.39
CA ARG A 54 3.70 2.86 -3.40
C ARG A 54 3.55 4.01 -4.37
N ARG A 55 4.17 5.14 -4.07
CA ARG A 55 4.20 6.28 -5.00
C ARG A 55 5.09 5.90 -6.18
N GLY A 56 4.58 6.02 -7.40
CA GLY A 56 5.45 5.93 -8.59
C GLY A 56 6.46 7.07 -8.55
N HIS A 57 7.71 6.80 -8.92
CA HIS A 57 8.70 7.86 -9.13
C HIS A 57 8.13 8.77 -10.23
N VAL A 58 7.83 10.03 -9.90
CA VAL A 58 7.63 11.04 -10.93
C VAL A 58 9.04 11.31 -11.42
N ALA A 59 9.39 10.78 -12.59
CA ALA A 59 10.53 11.31 -13.33
C ALA A 59 10.16 12.77 -13.63
N GLY A 60 10.71 13.68 -12.82
CA GLY A 60 10.80 15.09 -13.15
C GLY A 60 11.91 15.30 -14.16
#